data_AF-A0A2V6QTH1-F1
#
_entry.id   AF-A0A2V6QTH1-F1
#
_cell.length_a   1.000
_cell.length_b   1.000
_cell.length_c   1.000
_cell.angle_alpha   90.00
_cell.angle_beta   90.00
_cell.angle_gamma   90.00
#
_symmetry.space_group_name_H-M   'P 1'
#
loop_
_entity.id
_entity.type
_entity.pdbx_description
1 polymer ?
#
loop_
_entity_poly.entity_id
_entity_poly.type
_entity_poly.pdbx_seq_one_letter_code
_entity_poly.pdbx_strand_id
1 'polypeptide(L)' 'MEEWWSELDAAVLACLREPGGMSPGEIGRRLSISEAAAVSVLGMLAREGRVRIARVEAV' A
#
# COMPACT_ATOMS: atom_id res chain seq x y z
N MET A 1 -12.16 4.63 15.50
CA MET A 1 -11.11 3.62 15.21
C MET A 1 -11.09 3.27 13.72
N GLU A 2 -12.23 3.28 13.02
CA GLU A 2 -12.31 3.10 11.55
C GLU A 2 -11.73 4.27 10.75
N GLU A 3 -11.85 5.52 11.23
CA GLU A 3 -11.31 6.71 10.54
C GLU A 3 -9.81 6.61 10.28
N TRP A 4 -9.02 6.24 11.28
CA TRP A 4 -7.56 6.13 11.13
C TRP A 4 -7.15 5.08 10.09
N TRP A 5 -7.87 3.97 10.01
CA TRP A 5 -7.65 2.96 8.97
C TRP A 5 -8.03 3.47 7.58
N SER A 6 -9.12 4.24 7.49
CA SER A 6 -9.53 4.85 6.22
C SER A 6 -8.55 5.91 5.71
N GLU A 7 -7.93 6.66 6.62
CA GLU A 7 -6.88 7.64 6.30
C GLU A 7 -5.61 6.96 5.79
N LEU A 8 -5.20 5.86 6.43
CA LEU A 8 -4.05 5.08 6.01
C LEU A 8 -4.25 4.47 4.61
N ASP A 9 -5.42 3.90 4.34
CA ASP A 9 -5.77 3.39 3.02
C ASP A 9 -5.72 4.48 1.95
N ALA A 10 -6.28 5.67 2.25
CA ALA A 10 -6.25 6.81 1.34
C ALA A 10 -4.81 7.26 1.05
N ALA A 11 -3.95 7.27 2.07
CA ALA A 11 -2.54 7.63 1.93
C ALA A 11 -1.77 6.61 1.08
N VAL A 12 -2.03 5.31 1.24
CA VAL A 12 -1.45 4.24 0.39
C VAL A 12 -1.91 4.39 -1.05
N LEU A 13 -3.20 4.61 -1.30
CA LEU A 13 -3.73 4.83 -2.64
C LEU A 13 -3.14 6.09 -3.29
N ALA A 14 -2.89 7.15 -2.52
CA ALA A 14 -2.24 8.35 -3.02
C ALA A 14 -0.81 8.08 -3.50
N CYS A 15 -0.06 7.20 -2.83
CA CYS A 15 1.29 6.80 -3.26
C CYS A 15 1.29 6.07 -4.61
N LEU A 16 0.21 5.36 -4.94
CA LEU A 16 0.07 4.56 -6.17
C LEU A 16 -0.45 5.36 -7.38
N ARG A 17 -0.73 6.66 -7.22
CA ARG A 17 -1.17 7.52 -8.34
C ARG A 17 -0.02 7.87 -9.30
N GLU A 18 1.22 7.73 -8.86
CA GLU A 18 2.39 7.97 -9.70
C GLU A 18 2.57 6.84 -10.73
N PRO A 19 2.84 7.14 -12.02
CA PRO A 19 3.08 6.12 -13.03
C PRO A 19 4.27 5.23 -12.67
N GLY A 20 4.13 3.91 -12.87
CA GLY A 20 5.18 2.92 -12.59
C GLY A 20 4.96 2.07 -11.34
N GLY A 21 3.98 2.42 -10.50
CA GLY A 21 3.73 1.73 -9.23
C GLY A 21 4.83 2.00 -8.20
N MET A 22 4.69 1.40 -7.02
CA MET A 22 5.62 1.62 -5.90
C MET A 22 5.74 0.34 -5.08
N SER A 23 6.96 0.01 -4.63
CA SER A 23 7.20 -1.15 -3.77
C SER A 23 6.67 -0.93 -2.34
N PRO A 24 6.38 -1.99 -1.58
CA PRO A 24 5.96 -1.85 -0.19
C PRO A 24 6.96 -1.08 0.69
N GLY A 25 8.27 -1.29 0.47
CA GLY A 25 9.32 -0.57 1.19
C GLY A 25 9.36 0.93 0.89
N GLU A 26 9.12 1.33 -0.37
CA GLU A 26 9.00 2.75 -0.75
C GLU A 26 7.78 3.42 -0.12
N ILE A 27 6.63 2.73 -0.12
CA ILE A 27 5.41 3.20 0.53
C ILE A 27 5.63 3.36 2.04
N GLY A 28 6.27 2.37 2.68
CA GLY A 28 6.61 2.42 4.10
C GLY A 28 7.45 3.65 4.46
N ARG A 29 8.49 3.94 3.68
CA ARG A 29 9.31 5.15 3.86
C ARG A 29 8.51 6.44 3.68
N ARG A 30 7.66 6.52 2.65
CA ARG A 30 6.88 7.73 2.35
C ARG A 30 5.81 8.03 3.42
N LEU A 31 5.21 6.98 3.98
CA LEU A 31 4.16 7.09 4.99
C LEU A 31 4.67 6.95 6.44
N SER A 32 5.98 6.77 6.64
CA SER A 32 6.59 6.53 7.96
C SER A 32 5.96 5.35 8.72
N ILE A 33 5.68 4.27 8.00
CA ILE A 33 5.22 2.97 8.53
C ILE A 33 6.23 1.87 8.18
N SER A 34 6.15 0.72 8.86
CA SER A 34 6.98 -0.43 8.50
C SER A 34 6.58 -1.00 7.13
N GLU A 35 7.55 -1.61 6.43
CA GLU A 35 7.26 -2.32 5.18
C GLU A 35 6.22 -3.44 5.38
N ALA A 36 6.29 -4.16 6.51
CA ALA A 36 5.29 -5.17 6.87
C ALA A 36 3.87 -4.60 7.00
N ALA A 37 3.72 -3.40 7.55
CA ALA A 37 2.43 -2.71 7.62
C ALA A 37 1.95 -2.34 6.21
N ALA A 38 2.83 -1.80 5.36
CA ALA A 38 2.50 -1.50 3.96
C ALA A 38 2.06 -2.75 3.18
N VAL A 39 2.77 -3.87 3.32
CA VAL A 39 2.38 -5.17 2.71
C VAL A 39 0.99 -5.61 3.18
N SER A 40 0.71 -5.50 4.48
CA SER A 40 -0.59 -5.90 5.04
C SER A 40 -1.74 -5.07 4.47
N VAL A 41 -1.57 -3.74 4.40
CA VAL A 41 -2.57 -2.83 3.82
C VAL A 41 -2.75 -3.09 2.33
N LEU A 42 -1.66 -3.23 1.56
CA LEU A 42 -1.74 -3.55 0.13
C LEU A 42 -2.46 -4.87 -0.13
N GLY A 43 -2.22 -5.90 0.68
CA GLY A 43 -2.92 -7.17 0.60
C GLY A 43 -4.43 -7.04 0.84
N MET A 44 -4.82 -6.24 1.84
CA MET A 44 -6.23 -5.94 2.11
C MET A 44 -6.88 -5.17 0.96
N LEU A 45 -6.25 -4.08 0.50
CA LEU A 45 -6.73 -3.28 -0.64
C LEU A 45 -6.85 -4.11 -1.92
N ALA A 46 -5.94 -5.06 -2.14
CA ALA A 46 -5.99 -5.97 -3.29
C ALA A 46 -7.17 -6.93 -3.19
N ARG A 47 -7.44 -7.48 -1.99
CA ARG A 47 -8.61 -8.32 -1.73
C ARG A 47 -9.93 -7.56 -1.93
N GLU A 48 -9.95 -6.27 -1.63
CA GLU A 48 -11.08 -5.37 -1.84
C GLU A 48 -11.22 -4.88 -3.31
N GLY A 49 -10.27 -5.23 -4.18
CA GLY A 49 -10.27 -4.80 -5.58
C GLY A 49 -9.88 -3.33 -5.80
N ARG A 50 -9.32 -2.67 -4.79
CA ARG A 50 -8.92 -1.25 -4.82
C ARG A 50 -7.54 -1.04 -5.41
N VAL A 51 -6.69 -2.08 -5.40
CA VAL A 51 -5.39 -2.11 -6.09
C VAL A 51 -5.20 -3.44 -6.79
N ARG A 52 -4.29 -3.49 -7.79
CA ARG A 52 -3.88 -4.74 -8.45
C ARG A 52 -2.41 -5.02 -8.12
N ILE A 53 -2.13 -6.23 -7.64
CA ILE A 53 -0.75 -6.72 -7.53
C ILE A 53 -0.34 -7.24 -8.91
N ALA A 54 0.51 -6.48 -9.61
CA ALA A 54 0.92 -6.79 -10.99
C ALA A 54 2.29 -7.49 -11.09
N ARG A 55 3.15 -7.33 -10.08
CA ARG A 55 4.50 -7.88 -10.03
C ARG A 55 4.75 -8.50 -8.65
N VAL A 56 5.18 -9.76 -8.62
CA VAL A 56 5.60 -10.51 -7.44
C VAL A 56 6.85 -11.27 -7.85
N GLU A 57 7.90 -11.18 -7.05
CA GLU A 57 9.21 -11.74 -7.37
C GLU A 57 9.73 -12.54 -6.17
N ALA A 58 10.58 -13.53 -6.43
CA ALA A 58 11.33 -14.21 -5.37
C ALA A 58 12.47 -13.30 -4.90
N VAL A 59 12.71 -13.27 -3.59
CA VAL A 59 13.77 -12.50 -2.92
C VAL A 59 14.88 -13.43 -2.46
#